data_AF-A0A937ZIV0-F1
#
_entry.id   AF-A0A937ZIV0-F1
#
_cell.length_a   1.000
_cell.length_b   1.000
_cell.length_c   1.000
_cell.angle_alpha   90.00
_cell.angle_beta   90.00
_cell.angle_gamma   90.00
#
_symmetry.space_group_name_H-M   'P 1'
#
loop_
_entity.id
_entity.type
_entity.pdbx_description
1 polymer ?
#
loop_
_entity_poly.entity_id
_entity_poly.type
_entity_poly.pdbx_seq_one_letter_code
_entity_poly.pdbx_strand_id
1 'polypeptide(L)' 'MFDKAKGWIVRITELGLLLVALAIVLQILFGTAVPFLGGDIVGNLIKLVNALGSNGVVGLIAIAIILWLFNRK' A
#
# COMPACT_ATOMS: atom_id res chain seq x y z
N MET A 1 -2.25 -25.27 -11.39
CA MET A 1 -1.85 -25.06 -9.98
C MET A 1 -1.36 -23.64 -9.74
N PHE A 2 -0.49 -23.13 -10.61
CA PHE A 2 -0.03 -21.73 -10.59
C PHE A 2 -1.18 -20.71 -10.60
N ASP A 3 -2.21 -20.89 -11.43
CA ASP A 3 -3.35 -19.95 -11.49
C ASP A 3 -4.16 -19.91 -10.19
N LYS A 4 -4.27 -21.04 -9.49
CA LYS A 4 -4.92 -21.10 -8.18
C LYS A 4 -4.10 -20.33 -7.14
N ALA A 5 -2.78 -20.54 -7.11
CA ALA A 5 -1.89 -19.81 -6.19
C ALA A 5 -1.91 -18.30 -6.47
N LYS A 6 -1.83 -17.90 -7.75
CA LYS A 6 -1.97 -16.50 -8.18
C LYS A 6 -3.31 -15.91 -7.71
N GLY A 7 -4.41 -16.63 -7.90
CA GLY A 7 -5.74 -16.19 -7.44
C GLY A 7 -5.82 -16.00 -5.93
N TRP A 8 -5.20 -16.87 -5.13
CA TRP A 8 -5.13 -16.72 -3.68
C TRP A 8 -4.32 -15.49 -3.25
N ILE A 9 -3.15 -15.26 -3.87
CA ILE A 9 -2.31 -14.10 -3.57
C ILE A 9 -3.08 -12.81 -3.87
N VAL A 10 -3.70 -12.70 -5.04
CA VAL A 10 -4.49 -11.51 -5.42
C VAL A 10 -5.57 -11.22 -4.38
N ARG A 11 -6.36 -12.22 -3.98
CA ARG A 11 -7.43 -12.03 -2.99
C ARG A 11 -6.92 -11.61 -1.62
N ILE A 12 -5.80 -12.19 -1.16
CA ILE A 12 -5.19 -11.81 0.12
C ILE A 12 -4.63 -10.39 0.04
N THR A 13 -4.02 -10.01 -1.08
CA THR A 13 -3.55 -8.65 -1.32
C THR A 13 -4.70 -7.65 -1.34
N GLU A 14 -5.82 -7.97 -2.00
CA GLU A 14 -7.04 -7.13 -2.00
C GLU A 14 -7.57 -6.91 -0.58
N LEU A 15 -7.68 -7.99 0.21
CA LEU A 15 -8.07 -7.90 1.61
C LEU A 15 -7.07 -7.07 2.43
N GLY A 16 -5.78 -7.28 2.23
CA GLY A 16 -4.72 -6.50 2.87
C GLY A 16 -4.80 -5.01 2.54
N LEU A 17 -5.06 -4.65 1.28
CA LEU A 17 -5.22 -3.27 0.84
C LEU A 17 -6.43 -2.60 1.51
N LEU A 18 -7.56 -3.31 1.64
CA LEU A 18 -8.73 -2.81 2.38
C LEU A 18 -8.40 -2.56 3.86
N LEU A 19 -7.65 -3.47 4.49
CA LEU A 19 -7.19 -3.29 5.88
C LEU A 19 -6.23 -2.11 6.03
N VAL A 20 -5.32 -1.88 5.07
CA VAL A 20 -4.45 -0.70 5.06
C VAL A 20 -5.27 0.58 4.91
N ALA A 21 -6.26 0.60 4.03
CA ALA A 21 -7.15 1.76 3.87
C ALA A 21 -7.89 2.08 5.18
N LEU A 22 -8.43 1.06 5.84
CA LEU A 22 -9.07 1.22 7.16
C LEU A 22 -8.08 1.73 8.21
N ALA A 23 -6.87 1.17 8.26
CA ALA A 23 -5.82 1.58 9.18
C ALA A 23 -5.44 3.05 9.01
N ILE A 24 -5.32 3.54 7.77
CA ILE A 24 -5.05 4.94 7.45
C ILE A 24 -6.16 5.84 8.01
N VAL A 25 -7.43 5.50 7.79
CA VAL A 25 -8.56 6.30 8.30
C VAL A 25 -8.54 6.36 9.82
N LEU A 26 -8.39 5.21 10.49
CA LEU A 26 -8.37 5.14 11.95
C LEU A 26 -7.21 5.93 12.55
N GLN A 27 -6.02 5.83 11.94
CA GLN A 27 -4.85 6.52 12.43
C GLN A 27 -4.93 8.05 12.22
N ILE A 28 -5.63 8.52 11.19
CA ILE A 28 -5.95 9.94 11.01
C ILE A 28 -6.91 10.43 12.10
N LEU A 29 -7.92 9.63 12.47
CA LEU A 29 -8.92 10.01 13.46
C LEU A 29 -8.41 9.96 14.90
N PHE A 30 -7.64 8.93 15.24
CA PHE A 30 -7.24 8.61 16.62
C PHE A 30 -5.73 8.79 16.87
N GLY A 31 -4.95 9.15 15.84
CA GLY A 31 -3.50 9.23 15.93
C GLY A 31 -2.81 7.86 15.92
N THR A 32 -1.54 7.81 16.32
CA THR A 32 -0.70 6.59 16.31
C THR A 32 -1.08 5.55 17.36
N ALA A 33 -1.97 5.88 18.31
CA ALA A 33 -2.35 5.03 19.43
C ALA A 33 -3.54 4.10 19.12
N VAL A 34 -3.61 3.52 17.92
CA VAL A 34 -4.66 2.53 17.59
C VAL A 34 -4.24 1.14 18.11
N PRO A 35 -4.95 0.55 19.10
CA PRO A 35 -4.46 -0.61 19.86
C PRO A 35 -4.10 -1.87 19.06
N PHE A 36 -4.65 -2.02 17.84
CA PHE A 36 -4.48 -3.19 16.98
C PHE A 36 -3.61 -2.94 15.74
N LEU A 37 -3.18 -1.70 15.51
CA LEU A 37 -2.40 -1.36 14.30
C LEU A 37 -0.89 -1.57 14.47
N GLY A 38 -0.39 -1.74 15.69
CA GLY A 38 0.99 -2.17 15.99
C GLY A 38 2.12 -1.27 15.49
N GLY A 39 1.82 -0.17 14.78
CA GLY A 39 2.80 0.70 14.15
C GLY A 39 2.17 1.92 13.45
N ASP A 40 3.02 2.69 12.78
CA ASP A 40 2.67 3.95 12.10
C ASP A 40 2.48 3.73 10.59
N ILE A 41 1.26 3.38 10.18
CA ILE A 41 0.90 3.11 8.78
C ILE A 41 0.97 4.41 7.95
N VAL A 42 0.39 5.49 8.46
CA VAL A 42 0.37 6.78 7.75
C VAL A 42 1.79 7.32 7.56
N GLY A 43 2.65 7.24 8.57
CA GLY A 43 4.05 7.64 8.47
C GLY A 43 4.85 6.77 7.51
N ASN A 44 4.59 5.46 7.45
CA ASN A 44 5.20 4.59 6.45
C ASN A 44 4.78 4.97 5.02
N LEU A 45 3.51 5.32 4.81
CA LEU A 45 3.02 5.82 3.53
C LEU A 45 3.70 7.14 3.15
N ILE A 46 3.80 8.10 4.08
CA ILE A 46 4.47 9.39 3.83
C ILE A 46 5.94 9.18 3.48
N LYS A 47 6.64 8.29 4.19
CA LYS A 47 8.04 7.95 3.88
C LYS A 47 8.19 7.40 2.46
N LEU A 48 7.28 6.51 2.04
CA LEU A 48 7.28 5.98 0.68
C LEU A 48 7.05 7.10 -0.36
N VAL A 49 6.05 7.96 -0.14
CA VAL A 49 5.76 9.08 -1.05
C VAL A 49 6.95 10.03 -1.16
N ASN A 50 7.59 10.36 -0.04
CA ASN A 50 8.78 11.20 -0.01
C ASN A 50 9.96 10.55 -0.75
N ALA A 51 10.15 9.24 -0.58
CA ALA A 51 11.19 8.49 -1.29
C ALA A 51 10.94 8.47 -2.81
N LEU A 52 9.68 8.39 -3.24
CA LEU A 52 9.34 8.50 -4.66
C LEU A 52 9.55 9.93 -5.19
N GLY A 53 9.14 10.95 -4.44
CA GLY A 53 9.28 12.35 -4.82
C GLY A 53 10.74 12.83 -4.90
N SER A 54 11.61 12.38 -3.98
CA SER A 54 13.02 12.81 -3.93
C SER A 54 13.86 12.27 -5.09
N ASN A 55 13.43 11.17 -5.70
CA ASN A 55 14.14 10.52 -6.81
C ASN A 55 13.69 11.02 -8.20
N GLY A 56 12.80 12.03 -8.27
CA GLY A 56 12.37 12.69 -9.51
C GLY A 56 11.91 11.72 -10.61
N VAL A 57 12.72 11.58 -11.67
CA VAL A 57 12.43 10.72 -12.83
C VAL A 57 12.29 9.24 -12.45
N VAL A 58 13.15 8.74 -11.54
CA VAL A 58 13.09 7.33 -11.10
C VAL A 58 11.81 7.06 -10.31
N GLY A 59 11.35 8.04 -9.53
CA GLY A 59 10.07 7.97 -8.83
C GLY A 59 8.88 7.88 -9.78
N LEU A 60 8.87 8.69 -10.84
CA LEU A 60 7.82 8.66 -11.87
C LEU A 60 7.79 7.32 -12.61
N ILE A 61 8.95 6.76 -12.96
CA ILE A 61 9.05 5.43 -13.58
C ILE A 61 8.49 4.35 -12.64
N ALA A 62 8.85 4.39 -11.35
CA ALA A 62 8.32 3.45 -10.37
C ALA A 62 6.79 3.52 -10.27
N ILE A 63 6.21 4.73 -10.22
CA ILE A 63 4.76 4.93 -10.22
C ILE A 63 4.13 4.38 -11.50
N ALA A 64 4.72 4.65 -12.67
CA ALA A 64 4.22 4.14 -13.95
C ALA A 64 4.17 2.61 -13.99
N ILE A 65 5.21 1.93 -13.47
CA ILE A 65 5.25 0.47 -13.38
C ILE A 65 4.19 -0.05 -12.42
N ILE A 66 4.01 0.59 -11.26
CA ILE A 66 2.98 0.21 -10.28
C ILE A 66 1.58 0.32 -10.91
N LEU A 67 1.26 1.45 -11.54
CA LEU A 67 -0.03 1.66 -12.19
C LEU A 67 -0.26 0.67 -13.33
N TRP A 68 0.76 0.38 -14.13
CA TRP A 68 0.68 -0.63 -15.18
C TRP A 68 0.39 -2.02 -14.63
N LEU A 69 1.03 -2.40 -13.50
CA LEU A 69 0.81 -3.70 -12.85
C LEU A 69 -0.63 -3.83 -12.32
N PHE A 70 -1.16 -2.77 -11.67
CA PHE A 70 -2.53 -2.76 -11.16
C PHE A 70 -3.60 -2.70 -12.26
N ASN A 71 -3.30 -2.04 -13.38
CA ASN A 71 -4.23 -1.96 -14.51
C ASN A 71 -4.25 -3.24 -15.36
N ARG A 72 -3.26 -4.12 -15.19
CA ARG A 72 -3.20 -5.43 -15.84
C ARG A 72 -4.09 -6.43 -15.10
N LYS A 73 -5.40 -6.28 -15.28
CA LYS A 73 -6.38 -7.33 -14.94
C LYS A 73 -6.15 -8.57 -15.80
#